data_AF-A0A4D7C8U3-F1
#
_entry.id   AF-A0A4D7C8U3-F1
#
_cell.length_a   1.000
_cell.length_b   1.000
_cell.length_c   1.000
_cell.angle_alpha   90.00
_cell.angle_beta   90.00
_cell.angle_gamma   90.00
#
_symmetry.space_group_name_H-M   'P 1'
#
loop_
_entity.id
_entity.type
_entity.pdbx_description
1 polymer ?
#
loop_
_entity_poly.entity_id
_entity_poly.type
_entity_poly.pdbx_seq_one_letter_code
_entity_poly.pdbx_strand_id
1 'polypeptide(L)'
;MPRVVSVLGDVLSYLRLFALAIAGSSLGAAFNTLAAKVGSTPGTGVVFGLCILLVGHGINFILSIAGGVVHGLRLNYIEFFGWGLWGEGRPFLPFRTRESTR
;
A
#
# COMPACT_ATOMS: atom_id res chain seq x y z
N MET A 1 -19.57 -25.59 -6.24
CA MET A 1 -18.13 -25.49 -6.55
C MET A 1 -17.76 -24.05 -6.95
N PRO A 2 -17.56 -23.10 -6.01
CA PRO A 2 -17.18 -21.72 -6.35
C PRO A 2 -15.69 -21.41 -6.07
N ARG A 3 -14.84 -22.42 -5.84
CA ARG A 3 -13.43 -22.21 -5.43
C ARG A 3 -12.60 -21.44 -6.45
N VAL A 4 -12.89 -21.56 -7.75
CA VAL A 4 -12.09 -20.91 -8.81
C VAL A 4 -12.30 -19.39 -8.84
N VAL A 5 -13.54 -18.93 -8.66
CA VAL A 5 -13.84 -17.48 -8.65
C VAL A 5 -13.22 -16.79 -7.43
N SER A 6 -13.19 -17.47 -6.28
CA SER A 6 -12.53 -16.97 -5.07
C SER A 6 -11.03 -16.76 -5.29
N VAL A 7 -10.33 -17.76 -5.84
CA VAL A 7 -8.88 -17.67 -6.09
C VAL A 7 -8.54 -16.57 -7.10
N LEU A 8 -9.37 -16.37 -8.13
CA LEU A 8 -9.19 -15.26 -9.06
C LEU A 8 -9.45 -13.91 -8.38
N GLY A 9 -10.42 -13.83 -7.48
CA GLY A 9 -10.67 -12.64 -6.65
C GLY A 9 -9.46 -12.27 -5.78
N ASP A 10 -8.81 -13.27 -5.19
CA ASP A 10 -7.59 -13.11 -4.39
C ASP A 10 -6.44 -12.59 -5.28
N VAL A 11 -6.19 -13.21 -6.43
CA VAL A 11 -5.15 -12.76 -7.38
C VAL A 11 -5.38 -11.32 -7.87
N LEU A 12 -6.63 -10.95 -8.20
CA LEU A 12 -6.98 -9.56 -8.56
C LEU A 12 -6.81 -8.60 -7.38
N SER A 13 -6.98 -9.07 -6.15
CA SER A 13 -6.73 -8.28 -4.93
C SER A 13 -5.24 -7.90 -4.84
N TYR A 14 -4.34 -8.84 -5.10
CA TYR A 14 -2.88 -8.63 -5.13
C TYR A 14 -2.39 -7.82 -6.33
N LEU A 15 -3.06 -7.92 -7.49
CA LEU A 15 -2.73 -7.11 -8.68
C LEU A 15 -2.76 -5.60 -8.40
N ARG A 16 -3.50 -5.15 -7.39
CA ARG A 16 -3.53 -3.74 -6.98
C ARG A 16 -2.16 -3.20 -6.56
N LEU A 17 -1.36 -3.98 -5.83
CA LEU A 17 -0.01 -3.58 -5.43
C LEU A 17 0.92 -3.51 -6.65
N PHE A 18 0.75 -4.43 -7.59
CA PHE A 18 1.47 -4.41 -8.86
C PHE A 18 1.12 -3.16 -9.69
N ALA A 19 -0.17 -2.83 -9.80
CA ALA A 19 -0.63 -1.62 -10.49
C ALA A 19 -0.08 -0.34 -9.83
N LEU A 20 -0.02 -0.29 -8.49
CA LEU A 20 0.60 0.81 -7.76
C LEU A 20 2.09 0.94 -8.11
N ALA A 21 2.83 -0.17 -8.17
CA ALA A 21 4.25 -0.15 -8.54
C ALA A 21 4.48 0.35 -9.97
N ILE A 22 3.63 -0.04 -10.93
CA ILE A 22 3.67 0.46 -12.31
C ILE A 22 3.36 1.97 -12.35
N ALA A 23 2.37 2.43 -11.59
CA ALA A 23 2.03 3.85 -11.53
C ALA A 23 3.20 4.68 -10.97
N GLY A 24 3.84 4.22 -9.88
CA GLY A 24 4.98 4.90 -9.28
C GLY A 24 6.22 4.92 -10.18
N SER A 25 6.50 3.83 -10.91
CA SER A 25 7.63 3.80 -11.86
C SER A 25 7.40 4.72 -13.06
N SER A 26 6.18 4.75 -13.59
CA SER A 26 5.77 5.65 -14.68
C SER A 26 5.87 7.12 -14.25
N LEU A 27 5.41 7.46 -13.04
CA LEU A 27 5.50 8.80 -12.50
C LEU A 27 6.97 9.24 -12.31
N GLY A 28 7.84 8.34 -11.82
CA GLY A 28 9.27 8.58 -11.73
C GLY A 28 9.93 8.84 -13.09
N ALA A 29 9.56 8.07 -14.12
CA ALA A 29 10.04 8.27 -15.49
C ALA A 29 9.57 9.61 -16.09
N ALA A 30 8.33 10.02 -15.79
CA ALA A 30 7.80 11.32 -16.19
C ALA A 30 8.59 12.48 -15.55
N PHE A 31 8.87 12.41 -14.24
CA PHE A 31 9.71 13.41 -13.56
C PHE A 31 11.13 13.45 -14.11
N ASN A 32 11.73 12.29 -14.41
CA ASN A 32 13.06 12.23 -15.01
C ASN A 32 13.08 12.91 -16.40
N THR A 33 12.05 12.66 -17.21
CA THR A 33 11.92 13.28 -18.54
C THR A 33 11.73 14.79 -18.43
N LEU A 34 10.92 15.26 -17.47
CA LEU A 34 10.74 16.69 -17.20
C LEU A 34 12.04 17.35 -16.75
N ALA A 35 12.77 16.72 -15.81
CA ALA A 35 14.06 17.21 -15.33
C ALA A 35 15.11 17.26 -16.43
N ALA A 36 15.18 16.25 -17.30
CA ALA A 36 16.10 16.23 -18.44
C ALA A 36 15.80 17.35 -19.45
N LYS A 37 14.52 17.61 -19.75
CA LYS A 37 14.11 18.70 -20.66
C LYS A 37 14.48 20.08 -20.11
N VAL A 38 14.24 20.31 -18.82
CA VAL A 38 14.54 21.60 -18.17
C VAL A 38 16.05 21.77 -17.95
N GLY A 39 16.75 20.69 -17.61
CA GLY A 39 18.21 20.66 -17.40
C GLY A 39 19.04 20.85 -18.67
N SER A 40 18.47 20.60 -19.85
CA SER A 40 19.13 20.82 -21.15
C SER A 40 19.28 22.30 -21.52
N THR A 41 18.65 23.21 -20.77
CA THR A 41 18.74 24.66 -20.99
C THR A 41 19.99 25.24 -20.31
N PRO A 42 20.91 25.92 -21.02
CA PRO A 42 22.14 26.43 -20.42
C PRO A 42 21.89 27.45 -19.30
N GLY A 43 22.62 27.33 -18.17
CA GLY A 43 22.61 28.29 -17.07
C GLY A 43 21.73 27.88 -15.89
N THR A 44 20.50 28.39 -15.82
CA THR A 44 19.57 28.17 -14.68
C THR A 44 18.79 26.86 -14.76
N GLY A 45 18.79 26.20 -15.91
CA GLY A 45 18.06 24.95 -16.15
C GLY A 45 18.56 23.77 -15.31
N VAL A 46 19.85 23.71 -14.99
CA VAL A 46 20.45 22.63 -14.19
C VAL A 46 19.97 22.67 -12.73
N VAL A 47 19.90 23.85 -12.12
CA VAL A 47 19.43 24.02 -10.73
C VAL A 47 17.93 23.69 -10.64
N PHE A 48 17.14 24.16 -11.61
CA PHE A 48 15.72 23.86 -11.68
C PHE A 48 15.45 22.38 -11.94
N GLY A 49 16.20 21.75 -12.84
CA GLY A 49 16.11 20.30 -13.11
C GLY A 49 16.43 19.46 -11.88
N LEU A 50 17.46 19.83 -11.12
CA LEU A 50 17.83 19.15 -9.87
C LEU A 50 16.75 19.31 -8.79
N CYS A 51 16.17 20.50 -8.64
CA CYS A 51 15.03 20.73 -7.74
C CYS A 51 13.83 19.87 -8.11
N ILE A 52 13.47 19.82 -9.40
CA ILE A 52 12.35 19.00 -9.89
C ILE A 52 12.61 17.52 -9.62
N LEU A 53 13.85 17.05 -9.80
CA LEU A 53 14.21 15.66 -9.58
C LEU A 53 14.10 15.28 -8.10
N LEU A 54 14.60 16.13 -7.19
CA LEU A 54 14.51 15.94 -5.74
C LEU A 54 13.07 15.97 -5.24
N VAL A 55 12.30 17.01 -5.60
CA VAL A 55 10.91 17.16 -5.16
C VAL A 55 10.03 16.09 -5.78
N GLY A 56 10.20 15.81 -7.07
CA GLY A 56 9.47 14.77 -7.80
C GLY A 56 9.71 13.38 -7.22
N HIS A 57 10.96 13.01 -6.94
CA HIS A 57 11.27 11.74 -6.27
C HIS A 57 10.77 11.71 -4.83
N GLY A 58 10.87 12.81 -4.09
CA GLY A 58 10.33 12.91 -2.73
C GLY A 58 8.83 12.62 -2.68
N ILE A 59 8.06 13.27 -3.56
CA ILE A 59 6.61 13.03 -3.69
C ILE A 59 6.33 11.60 -4.15
N ASN A 60 7.07 11.08 -5.14
CA ASN A 60 6.89 9.72 -5.64
C ASN A 60 7.13 8.66 -4.54
N PHE A 61 8.12 8.90 -3.67
CA PHE A 61 8.44 8.01 -2.55
C PHE A 61 7.32 8.04 -1.50
N ILE A 62 6.84 9.23 -1.14
CA ILE A 62 5.73 9.40 -0.18
C ILE A 62 4.46 8.71 -0.72
N LEU A 63 4.10 8.94 -1.98
CA LEU A 63 2.94 8.29 -2.61
C LEU A 63 3.09 6.77 -2.65
N SER A 64 4.27 6.26 -2.98
CA SER A 64 4.54 4.82 -3.04
C SER A 64 4.44 4.15 -1.67
N ILE A 65 4.99 4.78 -0.63
CA ILE A 65 4.89 4.28 0.74
C ILE A 65 3.44 4.36 1.24
N ALA A 66 2.79 5.52 1.10
CA ALA A 66 1.42 5.70 1.57
C ALA A 66 0.45 4.76 0.86
N GLY A 67 0.55 4.65 -0.47
CA GLY A 67 -0.23 3.71 -1.27
C GLY A 67 0.05 2.26 -0.89
N GLY A 68 1.31 1.90 -0.67
CA GLY A 68 1.72 0.55 -0.28
C GLY A 68 1.19 0.16 1.10
N VAL A 69 1.26 1.06 2.08
CA VAL A 69 0.74 0.84 3.43
C VAL A 69 -0.78 0.71 3.43
N VAL A 70 -1.51 1.62 2.77
CA VAL A 70 -2.98 1.59 2.73
C VAL A 70 -3.49 0.36 1.98
N HIS A 71 -2.89 0.03 0.83
CA HIS A 71 -3.28 -1.16 0.07
C HIS A 71 -2.83 -2.46 0.72
N GLY A 72 -1.70 -2.46 1.43
CA GLY A 72 -1.23 -3.58 2.24
C GLY A 72 -2.10 -3.84 3.47
N LEU A 73 -2.63 -2.79 4.11
CA LEU A 73 -3.57 -2.90 5.22
C LEU A 73 -4.89 -3.54 4.76
N ARG A 74 -5.39 -3.18 3.58
CA ARG A 74 -6.58 -3.80 2.98
C ARG A 74 -6.39 -5.31 2.79
N LEU A 75 -5.22 -5.72 2.29
CA LEU A 75 -4.91 -7.14 2.09
C LEU A 75 -4.78 -7.89 3.43
N ASN A 76 -4.08 -7.31 4.41
CA ASN A 76 -4.00 -7.88 5.76
C ASN A 76 -5.39 -8.09 6.35
N TYR A 77 -6.22 -7.05 6.36
CA TYR A 77 -7.51 -7.04 7.04
C TYR A 77 -8.57 -7.94 6.38
N ILE A 78 -8.54 -8.09 5.06
CA ILE A 78 -9.59 -8.82 4.31
C ILE A 78 -9.18 -10.25 4.00
N GLU A 79 -7.94 -10.50 3.55
CA GLU A 79 -7.50 -11.84 3.14
C GLU A 79 -6.83 -12.60 4.28
N PHE A 80 -5.93 -11.97 5.04
CA PHE A 80 -5.17 -12.68 6.07
C PHE A 80 -6.01 -13.01 7.31
N PHE A 81 -6.87 -12.08 7.76
CA PHE A 81 -7.81 -12.36 8.85
C PHE A 81 -8.86 -13.42 8.48
N GLY A 82 -9.29 -13.46 7.21
CA GLY A 82 -10.24 -14.46 6.72
C GLY A 82 -9.68 -15.89 6.71
N TRP A 83 -8.36 -16.06 6.61
CA TRP A 83 -7.69 -17.36 6.65
C TRP A 83 -7.07 -17.68 8.02
N GLY A 84 -6.77 -16.68 8.84
CA GLY A 84 -6.08 -16.83 10.12
C GLY A 84 -6.98 -16.96 11.35
N LEU A 85 -8.22 -16.45 11.29
CA LEU A 85 -9.18 -16.47 12.41
C LEU A 85 -10.41 -17.31 12.04
N TRP A 86 -10.29 -18.61 12.27
CA TRP A 86 -11.36 -19.60 12.01
C TRP A 86 -12.46 -19.63 13.07
N GLY A 87 -12.42 -18.73 14.04
CA GLY A 87 -13.43 -18.63 15.08
C GLY A 87 -13.36 -17.29 15.79
N GLU A 88 -14.53 -16.69 16.00
CA GLU A 88 -14.77 -15.68 17.02
C GLU A 88 -14.18 -16.25 18.32
N GLY A 89 -12.97 -15.82 18.71
CA GLY A 89 -12.33 -16.32 19.92
C GLY A 89 -13.30 -16.20 21.08
N ARG A 90 -13.51 -17.28 21.85
CA ARG A 90 -14.47 -17.21 22.96
C ARG A 90 -14.00 -16.13 23.94
N PRO A 91 -14.80 -15.08 24.20
CA PRO A 91 -14.41 -14.07 25.17
C PRO A 91 -14.21 -14.74 26.52
N PHE A 92 -13.06 -14.50 27.14
CA PHE A 92 -12.73 -15.04 28.45
C PHE A 92 -13.73 -14.48 29.48
N LEU A 93 -14.59 -15.34 30.02
CA LEU A 93 -15.46 -15.02 31.14
C LEU A 93 -14.71 -15.36 32.44
N PRO A 94 -14.26 -14.36 33.22
CA PRO A 94 -13.60 -14.63 34.50
C PRO A 94 -14.58 -15.34 35.46
N PHE A 95 -14.08 -16.35 36.17
CA PHE A 95 -14.85 -17.08 37.17
C PHE A 95 -15.30 -16.13 38.28
N ARG A 96 -16.62 -15.94 38.42
CA ARG A 96 -17.20 -15.14 39.50
C ARG A 96 -17.57 -16.06 40.65
N THR A 97 -16.86 -15.95 41.77
CA THR A 97 -17.24 -16.60 43.03
C THR A 97 -18.67 -16.17 43.39
N ARG A 98 -19.60 -17.13 43.33
CA ARG A 98 -20.92 -17.00 43.94
C ARG A 98 -20.70 -17.23 45.43
N GLU A 99 -20.41 -16.17 46.15
CA GLU A 99 -20.51 -16.21 47.61
C GLU A 99 -21.99 -16.45 47.93
N SER A 100 -22.30 -17.71 48.22
CA SER A 100 -23.57 -18.14 48.81
C SER A 100 -23.67 -17.48 50.17
N THR A 101 -24.18 -16.25 50.19
CA THR A 101 -24.61 -15.60 51.43
C THR A 101 -25.70 -16.47 52.02
N ARG A 102 -25.36 -17.06 53.16
CA ARG A 102 -26.10 -18.01 53.97
C ARG A 102 -27.30 -17.36 54.64
#